data_AF-A0A950WHR9-F1
#
_entry.id   AF-A0A950WHR9-F1
#
_cell.length_a   1.000
_cell.length_b   1.000
_cell.length_c   1.000
_cell.angle_alpha   90.00
_cell.angle_beta   90.00
_cell.angle_gamma   90.00
#
_symmetry.space_group_name_H-M   'P 1'
#
loop_
_entity.id
_entity.type
_entity.pdbx_description
1 polymer ?
#
loop_
_entity_poly.entity_id
_entity_poly.type
_entity_poly.pdbx_seq_one_letter_code
_entity_poly.pdbx_strand_id
1 'polypeptide(L)'
;MARPTLSNSASTQPVPSHPRSPSLGRISVATLMRLFAPIIVLVLLMLVFTVLNPRFLSPLNFVNILRQSSVLMVVALGETFIIMMGSIDLSMSSIITLCGLVGAMLIRDHGE
;
A
#
# COMPACT_ATOMS: atom_id res chain seq x y z
N MET A 1 49.00 -42.27 21.73
CA MET A 1 47.94 -42.92 22.53
C MET A 1 46.71 -42.02 22.49
N ALA A 2 45.71 -42.36 21.68
CA ALA A 2 44.52 -41.54 21.43
C ALA A 2 43.51 -41.66 22.58
N ARG A 3 42.93 -40.55 23.01
CA ARG A 3 41.64 -40.54 23.71
C ARG A 3 40.68 -39.59 22.98
N PRO A 4 39.63 -40.13 22.32
CA PRO A 4 38.52 -39.34 21.82
C PRO A 4 37.51 -39.10 22.96
N THR A 5 36.66 -38.09 22.75
CA THR A 5 35.22 -37.99 23.08
C THR A 5 34.84 -36.60 23.59
N LEU A 6 34.68 -35.67 22.64
CA LEU A 6 33.69 -34.60 22.77
C LEU A 6 32.31 -35.26 22.77
N SER A 7 31.79 -35.61 23.95
CA SER A 7 30.39 -36.03 24.10
C SER A 7 29.54 -34.78 24.25
N ASN A 8 29.13 -34.30 23.08
CA ASN A 8 27.87 -33.64 22.79
C ASN A 8 26.87 -33.56 23.96
N SER A 9 26.84 -32.43 24.66
CA SER A 9 25.70 -32.00 25.46
C SER A 9 24.56 -31.60 24.52
N ALA A 10 23.95 -32.59 23.88
CA ALA A 10 22.65 -32.45 23.26
C ALA A 10 21.62 -32.23 24.37
N SER A 11 21.52 -30.99 24.84
CA SER A 11 20.32 -30.52 25.51
C SER A 11 19.20 -30.59 24.48
N THR A 12 18.46 -31.71 24.51
CA THR A 12 17.13 -31.82 23.92
C THR A 12 16.23 -30.84 24.67
N GLN A 13 16.34 -29.57 24.31
CA GLN A 13 15.30 -28.60 24.65
C GLN A 13 14.02 -29.14 24.00
N PRO A 14 12.95 -29.37 24.78
CA PRO A 14 11.70 -29.84 24.22
C PRO A 14 11.24 -28.80 23.20
N VAL A 15 11.11 -29.23 21.94
CA VAL A 15 10.53 -28.41 20.87
C VAL A 15 9.12 -28.04 21.34
N PRO A 16 8.78 -26.74 21.48
CA PRO A 16 7.45 -26.34 21.88
C PRO A 16 6.42 -26.85 20.87
N SER A 17 5.70 -27.92 21.22
CA SER A 17 4.60 -28.46 20.42
C SER A 17 3.30 -27.79 20.84
N HIS A 18 2.99 -26.63 20.24
CA HIS A 18 1.61 -26.29 19.89
C HIS A 18 1.55 -25.04 19.01
N PRO A 19 1.07 -25.14 17.76
CA PRO A 19 0.50 -24.00 17.07
C PRO A 19 -0.68 -23.50 17.91
N ARG A 20 -0.65 -22.24 18.37
CA ARG A 20 -1.84 -21.60 18.93
C ARG A 20 -2.90 -21.63 17.82
N SER A 21 -3.98 -22.37 18.04
CA SER A 21 -5.15 -22.32 17.15
C SER A 21 -5.52 -20.85 16.94
N PRO A 22 -5.78 -20.40 15.70
CA PRO A 22 -6.17 -19.01 15.47
C PRO A 22 -7.48 -18.81 16.22
N SER A 23 -7.44 -18.09 17.35
CA SER A 23 -8.65 -17.66 18.02
C SER A 23 -9.41 -16.83 17.00
N LEU A 24 -10.61 -17.26 16.61
CA LEU A 24 -11.53 -16.46 15.81
C LEU A 24 -11.91 -15.24 16.66
N GLY A 25 -11.03 -14.25 16.65
CA GLY A 25 -11.18 -13.01 17.39
C GLY A 25 -12.38 -12.27 16.83
N ARG A 26 -13.31 -11.87 17.70
CA ARG A 26 -14.38 -10.93 17.34
C ARG A 26 -13.75 -9.75 16.63
N ILE A 27 -14.18 -9.49 15.39
CA ILE A 27 -13.74 -8.31 14.64
C ILE A 27 -14.11 -7.08 15.47
N SER A 28 -13.10 -6.33 15.90
CA SER A 28 -13.31 -5.11 16.67
C SER A 28 -14.04 -4.08 15.81
N VAL A 29 -14.98 -3.35 16.42
CA VAL A 29 -15.65 -2.21 15.78
C VAL A 29 -14.61 -1.21 15.24
N ALA A 30 -13.47 -1.07 15.93
CA ALA A 30 -12.36 -0.23 15.47
C ALA A 30 -11.73 -0.75 14.15
N THR A 31 -11.63 -2.08 13.97
CA THR A 31 -11.14 -2.68 12.71
C THR A 31 -12.13 -2.44 11.58
N LEU A 32 -13.43 -2.56 11.87
CA LEU A 32 -14.48 -2.28 10.89
C LEU A 32 -14.45 -0.80 10.47
N MET A 33 -14.36 0.12 11.42
CA MET A 33 -14.28 1.56 11.14
C MET A 33 -13.05 1.92 10.30
N ARG A 34 -11.88 1.29 10.54
CA ARG A 34 -10.68 1.51 9.72
C ARG A 34 -10.85 1.05 8.28
N LEU A 35 -11.54 -0.07 8.06
CA LEU A 35 -11.80 -0.61 6.73
C LEU A 35 -12.73 0.31 5.91
N PHE A 36 -13.74 0.88 6.56
CA PHE A 36 -14.74 1.75 5.89
C PHE A 36 -14.40 3.24 5.92
N ALA A 37 -13.39 3.67 6.69
CA ALA A 37 -12.99 5.08 6.79
C ALA A 37 -12.80 5.77 5.44
N PRO A 38 -12.13 5.19 4.42
CA PRO A 38 -11.98 5.84 3.12
C PRO A 38 -13.31 6.10 2.42
N ILE A 39 -14.25 5.17 2.53
CA ILE A 39 -15.59 5.30 1.92
C ILE A 39 -16.38 6.38 2.65
N ILE A 40 -16.32 6.42 3.99
CA ILE A 40 -16.98 7.45 4.80
C ILE A 40 -16.45 8.84 4.42
N VAL A 41 -15.11 8.98 4.33
CA VAL A 41 -14.47 10.24 3.93
C VAL A 41 -14.84 10.62 2.50
N LEU A 42 -14.89 9.67 1.57
CA LEU A 42 -15.30 9.91 0.19
C LEU A 42 -16.73 10.46 0.12
N VAL A 43 -17.68 9.83 0.81
CA VAL A 43 -19.09 10.29 0.84
C VAL A 43 -19.18 11.70 1.44
N LEU A 44 -18.46 11.96 2.53
CA LEU A 44 -18.42 13.28 3.15
C LEU A 44 -17.88 14.34 2.18
N LEU A 45 -16.75 14.06 1.50
CA LEU A 45 -16.18 14.96 0.50
C LEU A 45 -17.12 15.18 -0.69
N MET A 46 -17.80 14.14 -1.17
CA MET A 46 -18.80 14.28 -2.22
C MET A 46 -19.93 15.22 -1.79
N LEU A 47 -20.42 15.11 -0.57
CA LEU A 47 -21.48 15.98 -0.05
C LEU A 47 -20.99 17.43 0.05
N VAL A 48 -19.81 17.65 0.65
CA VAL A 48 -19.20 18.98 0.77
C VAL A 48 -18.98 19.63 -0.59
N PHE A 49 -18.36 18.93 -1.54
CA PHE A 49 -18.10 19.50 -2.87
C PHE A 49 -19.36 19.70 -3.70
N THR A 50 -20.39 18.87 -3.53
CA THR A 50 -21.70 19.10 -4.14
C THR A 50 -22.33 20.39 -3.65
N VAL A 51 -22.27 20.65 -2.33
CA VAL A 51 -22.82 21.88 -1.73
C VAL A 51 -22.03 23.11 -2.18
N LEU A 52 -20.70 23.03 -2.20
CA LEU A 52 -19.84 24.13 -2.63
C LEU A 52 -19.91 24.39 -4.14
N ASN A 53 -20.10 23.35 -4.95
CA ASN A 53 -20.18 23.44 -6.40
C ASN A 53 -21.20 22.43 -6.95
N PRO A 54 -22.42 22.87 -7.33
CA PRO A 54 -23.45 21.99 -7.86
C PRO A 54 -23.04 21.26 -9.16
N ARG A 55 -22.02 21.75 -9.89
CA ARG A 55 -21.49 21.07 -11.09
C ARG A 55 -20.57 19.89 -10.75
N PHE A 56 -20.22 19.69 -9.48
CA PHE A 56 -19.38 18.58 -9.03
C PHE A 56 -19.98 17.21 -9.41
N LEU A 57 -21.29 17.01 -9.24
CA LEU A 57 -21.95 15.75 -9.64
C LEU A 57 -22.37 15.72 -11.11
N SER A 58 -21.89 16.65 -11.95
CA SER A 58 -22.20 16.61 -13.37
C SER A 58 -21.58 15.37 -14.04
N PRO A 59 -22.26 14.77 -15.04
CA PRO A 59 -21.71 13.64 -15.79
C PRO A 59 -20.33 13.94 -16.38
N LEU A 60 -20.10 15.18 -16.81
CA LEU A 60 -18.82 15.61 -17.34
C LEU A 60 -17.70 15.55 -16.29
N ASN A 61 -17.96 16.03 -15.07
CA ASN A 61 -16.98 15.95 -13.98
C ASN A 61 -16.70 14.49 -13.59
N PHE A 62 -17.72 13.64 -13.53
CA PHE A 62 -17.55 12.20 -13.34
C PHE A 62 -16.67 11.56 -14.43
N VAL A 63 -16.95 11.85 -15.71
CA VAL A 63 -16.14 11.35 -16.82
C VAL A 63 -14.69 11.86 -16.73
N ASN A 64 -14.48 13.12 -16.33
CA ASN A 64 -13.15 13.68 -16.16
C ASN A 64 -12.37 12.99 -15.02
N ILE A 65 -13.03 12.70 -13.91
CA ILE A 65 -12.43 11.97 -12.78
C ILE A 65 -12.10 10.53 -13.20
N LEU A 66 -13.03 9.85 -13.87
CA LEU A 66 -12.82 8.48 -14.35
C LEU A 66 -11.69 8.41 -15.38
N ARG A 67 -11.60 9.39 -16.28
CA ARG A 67 -10.53 9.49 -17.28
C ARG A 67 -9.17 9.66 -16.61
N GLN A 68 -9.06 10.57 -15.65
CA GLN A 68 -7.82 10.76 -14.87
C GLN A 68 -7.45 9.50 -14.08
N SER A 69 -8.44 8.85 -13.46
CA SER A 69 -8.23 7.62 -12.69
C SER A 69 -7.83 6.44 -13.57
N SER A 70 -8.33 6.37 -14.81
CA SER A 70 -8.01 5.30 -15.77
C SER A 70 -6.51 5.20 -16.06
N VAL A 71 -5.83 6.34 -16.21
CA VAL A 71 -4.37 6.37 -16.42
C VAL A 71 -3.64 5.71 -15.24
N LEU A 72 -3.99 6.07 -14.01
CA LEU A 72 -3.40 5.48 -12.81
C LEU A 72 -3.74 4.00 -12.66
N MET A 73 -4.97 3.60 -13.02
CA MET A 73 -5.40 2.20 -12.96
C MET A 73 -4.63 1.31 -13.91
N VAL A 74 -4.40 1.75 -15.16
CA VAL A 74 -3.60 1.00 -16.14
C VAL A 74 -2.16 0.83 -15.65
N VAL A 75 -1.55 1.90 -15.11
CA VAL A 75 -0.21 1.84 -14.51
C VAL A 75 -0.18 0.87 -13.33
N ALA A 76 -1.12 0.98 -12.39
CA ALA A 76 -1.20 0.11 -11.21
C ALA A 76 -1.39 -1.37 -11.56
N LEU A 77 -2.14 -1.68 -12.63
CA LEU A 77 -2.26 -3.03 -13.16
C LEU A 77 -0.92 -3.55 -13.70
N GLY A 78 -0.16 -2.70 -14.41
CA GLY A 78 1.20 -3.01 -14.85
C GLY A 78 2.15 -3.31 -13.69
N GLU A 79 2.11 -2.49 -12.64
CA GLU A 79 2.88 -2.72 -11.40
C GLU A 79 2.49 -4.03 -10.70
N THR A 80 1.21 -4.36 -10.67
CA THR A 80 0.73 -5.62 -10.07
C THR A 80 1.32 -6.83 -10.80
N PHE A 81 1.43 -6.78 -12.13
CA PHE A 81 2.07 -7.84 -12.92
C PHE A 81 3.57 -7.95 -12.63
N ILE A 82 4.28 -6.84 -12.52
CA ILE A 82 5.71 -6.81 -12.17
C ILE A 82 5.95 -7.45 -10.79
N ILE A 83 5.13 -7.10 -9.80
CA ILE A 83 5.20 -7.68 -8.45
C ILE A 83 4.97 -9.21 -8.51
N MET A 84 3.99 -9.66 -9.29
CA MET A 84 3.70 -11.09 -9.46
C MET A 84 4.84 -11.86 -10.13
N MET A 85 5.63 -11.22 -10.99
CA MET A 85 6.78 -11.84 -11.67
C MET A 85 7.99 -12.05 -10.74
N GLY A 86 7.91 -11.64 -9.47
CA GLY A 86 8.94 -11.90 -8.46
C GLY A 86 10.22 -11.08 -8.63
N SER A 87 10.30 -10.24 -9.66
CA SER A 87 11.32 -9.22 -9.82
C SER A 87 10.90 -7.96 -9.06
N ILE A 88 11.29 -7.86 -7.80
CA ILE A 88 11.18 -6.60 -7.04
C ILE A 88 12.32 -5.69 -7.52
N ASP A 89 12.24 -5.23 -8.77
CA ASP A 89 13.12 -4.16 -9.21
C ASP A 89 12.43 -2.83 -8.90
N LEU A 90 12.91 -2.19 -7.83
CA LEU A 90 12.44 -0.93 -7.24
C LEU A 90 12.58 0.30 -8.17
N SER A 91 12.74 0.07 -9.47
CA SER A 91 12.84 1.06 -10.54
C SER A 91 11.74 2.13 -10.48
N MET A 92 10.49 1.76 -10.15
CA MET A 92 9.38 2.73 -10.08
C MET A 92 9.60 3.81 -9.00
N SER A 93 10.08 3.44 -7.82
CA SER A 93 10.33 4.41 -6.72
C SER A 93 11.51 5.34 -7.03
N SER A 94 12.53 4.84 -7.73
CA SER A 94 13.66 5.66 -8.19
C SER A 94 13.22 6.70 -9.23
N ILE A 95 12.38 6.31 -10.19
CA ILE A 95 11.83 7.22 -11.22
C ILE A 95 10.98 8.31 -10.57
N ILE A 96 10.09 7.95 -9.64
CA ILE A 96 9.25 8.93 -8.92
C ILE A 96 10.13 9.93 -8.16
N THR A 97 11.18 9.45 -7.49
CA THR A 97 12.13 10.30 -6.74
C THR A 97 12.91 11.23 -7.67
N LEU A 98 13.40 10.72 -8.80
CA LEU A 98 14.12 11.52 -9.79
C LEU A 98 13.21 12.59 -10.42
N CYS A 99 11.98 12.23 -10.81
CA CYS A 99 11.01 13.18 -11.35
C CYS A 99 10.66 14.28 -10.33
N GLY A 100 10.49 13.91 -9.06
CA GLY A 100 10.26 14.88 -7.98
C GLY A 100 11.45 15.83 -7.78
N LEU A 101 12.68 15.29 -7.78
CA LEU A 101 13.90 16.09 -7.66
C LEU A 101 14.06 17.05 -8.84
N VAL A 102 13.91 16.56 -10.07
CA VAL A 102 13.99 17.39 -11.28
C VAL A 102 12.89 18.45 -11.29
N GLY A 103 11.66 18.09 -10.92
CA GLY A 103 10.56 19.05 -10.80
C GLY A 103 10.85 20.14 -9.77
N ALA A 104 11.36 19.76 -8.59
CA ALA A 104 11.75 20.70 -7.55
C ALA A 104 12.91 21.62 -8.01
N MET A 105 13.90 21.08 -8.72
CA MET A 105 15.00 21.86 -9.30
C MET A 105 14.50 22.85 -10.36
N LEU A 106 13.61 22.42 -11.26
CA LEU A 106 13.03 23.30 -12.27
C LEU A 106 12.23 24.43 -11.64
N ILE A 107 11.44 24.15 -10.61
CA ILE A 107 10.71 25.17 -9.85
C ILE A 107 11.70 26.10 -9.13
N ARG A 108 12.78 25.58 -8.55
CA ARG A 108 13.79 26.41 -7.87
C ARG A 108 14.52 27.35 -8.84
N ASP A 109 14.84 26.85 -10.04
CA ASP A 109 15.71 27.56 -10.97
C ASP A 109 14.90 28.46 -11.94
N HIS A 110 13.61 28.21 -12.16
CA HIS A 110 12.75 28.94 -13.13
C HIS A 110 11.36 29.33 -12.59
N GLY A 111 11.02 28.96 -11.35
CA GLY A 111 9.78 29.36 -10.71
C GLY A 111 9.91 30.73 -10.05
N GLU A 112 9.39 31.75 -10.71
CA GLU A 112 8.94 33.00 -10.05
C GLU A 112 7.64 32.75 -9.26
#